data_AF-A0A974UWK0-F1
#
_entry.id   AF-A0A974UWK0-F1
#
_cell.length_a   1.000
_cell.length_b   1.000
_cell.length_c   1.000
_cell.angle_alpha   90.00
_cell.angle_beta   90.00
_cell.angle_gamma   90.00
#
_symmetry.space_group_name_H-M   'P 1'
#
loop_
_entity.id
_entity.type
_entity.pdbx_description
1 polymer ?
#
loop_
_entity_poly.entity_id
_entity_poly.type
_entity_poly.pdbx_seq_one_letter_code
_entity_poly.pdbx_strand_id
1 'polypeptide(L)'
;MSEPDRPAAESDPAALSAAPDLDEDELQADPLEAGMDSPEHWSGVDKYGMTPREQAEPRPLDERLAEERPDAATEAAQRNLRAPDVPSDEDIR
;
A
#
# COMPACT_ATOMS: atom_id res chain seq x y z
N MET A 1 -1.38 34.56 27.64
CA MET A 1 -1.36 33.21 27.04
C MET A 1 -2.66 32.55 27.43
N SER A 2 -3.64 32.51 26.52
CA SER A 2 -4.82 31.66 26.71
C SER A 2 -4.37 30.22 26.51
N GLU A 3 -4.78 29.34 27.42
CA GLU A 3 -4.61 27.89 27.28
C GLU A 3 -5.13 27.43 25.91
N PRO A 4 -4.44 26.49 25.22
CA PRO A 4 -4.93 25.97 23.96
C PRO A 4 -6.29 25.29 24.19
N ASP A 5 -7.16 25.42 23.19
CA ASP A 5 -8.49 24.80 23.13
C ASP A 5 -8.33 23.29 23.39
N ARG A 6 -8.60 22.86 24.64
CA ARG A 6 -8.55 21.44 24.98
C ARG A 6 -9.69 20.75 24.25
N PRO A 7 -9.49 19.54 23.70
CA PRO A 7 -10.55 18.84 23.00
C PRO A 7 -11.75 18.70 23.94
N ALA A 8 -12.95 19.01 23.43
CA ALA A 8 -14.18 19.05 24.24
C ALA A 8 -14.41 17.77 25.06
N ALA A 9 -13.89 16.63 24.60
CA ALA A 9 -13.90 15.34 25.30
C ALA A 9 -13.27 15.39 26.72
N GLU A 10 -12.29 16.25 26.96
CA GLU A 10 -11.65 16.37 28.29
C GLU A 10 -12.42 17.29 29.25
N SER A 11 -13.37 18.07 28.74
CA SER A 11 -14.14 19.05 29.51
C SER A 11 -15.62 18.70 29.64
N ASP A 12 -16.11 17.73 28.88
CA ASP A 12 -17.47 17.21 28.97
C ASP A 12 -17.57 16.10 30.02
N PRO A 13 -18.36 16.29 31.11
CA PRO A 13 -18.54 15.25 32.13
C PRO A 13 -19.17 13.96 31.57
N ALA A 14 -19.92 14.02 30.48
CA ALA A 14 -20.48 12.84 29.82
C ALA A 14 -19.38 12.01 29.14
N ALA A 15 -18.42 12.67 28.48
CA ALA A 15 -17.25 12.02 27.88
C ALA A 15 -16.32 11.41 28.94
N LEU A 16 -16.15 12.08 30.09
CA LEU A 16 -15.40 11.53 31.23
C LEU A 16 -16.10 10.35 31.91
N SER A 17 -17.41 10.21 31.73
CA SER A 17 -18.23 9.10 32.23
C SER A 17 -18.32 7.92 31.27
N ALA A 18 -17.82 8.05 30.03
CA ALA A 18 -17.80 7.01 29.00
C ALA A 18 -16.61 6.04 29.13
N ALA A 19 -15.84 6.15 30.21
CA ALA A 19 -14.72 5.26 30.52
C ALA A 19 -15.07 3.74 30.48
N PRO A 20 -16.23 3.26 30.98
CA PRO A 20 -16.57 1.84 30.90
C PRO A 20 -17.03 1.39 29.50
N ASP A 21 -17.40 2.31 28.59
CA ASP A 21 -17.72 1.98 27.19
C ASP A 21 -16.44 1.62 26.38
N LEU A 22 -15.27 1.91 26.96
CA LEU A 22 -13.95 1.53 26.43
C LEU A 22 -13.42 0.23 27.07
N ASP A 23 -14.23 -0.48 27.84
CA ASP A 23 -13.85 -1.77 28.43
C ASP A 23 -13.89 -2.88 27.35
N GLU A 24 -13.02 -3.89 27.47
CA GLU A 24 -12.80 -4.95 26.46
C GLU A 24 -14.05 -5.80 26.15
N ASP A 25 -15.00 -5.90 27.09
CA ASP A 25 -16.26 -6.62 26.89
C ASP A 25 -17.24 -5.85 25.98
N GLU A 26 -17.10 -4.53 25.94
CA GLU A 26 -17.82 -3.61 25.04
C GLU A 26 -17.01 -3.34 23.76
N LEU A 27 -15.67 -3.37 23.82
CA LEU A 27 -14.78 -3.22 22.66
C LEU A 27 -14.49 -4.53 21.91
N GLN A 28 -14.84 -5.70 22.46
CA GLN A 28 -14.77 -7.06 21.89
C GLN A 28 -13.51 -7.45 21.09
N ALA A 29 -12.37 -6.78 21.29
CA ALA A 29 -11.20 -6.66 20.41
C ALA A 29 -11.31 -5.49 19.42
N ASP A 30 -10.30 -4.62 19.41
CA ASP A 30 -10.20 -3.56 18.40
C ASP A 30 -10.11 -4.24 17.01
N PRO A 31 -11.06 -3.98 16.09
CA PRO A 31 -11.01 -4.52 14.73
C PRO A 31 -9.71 -4.19 13.98
N LEU A 32 -8.97 -3.17 14.43
CA LEU A 32 -7.65 -2.80 13.90
C LEU A 32 -6.51 -3.68 14.42
N GLU A 33 -6.67 -4.36 15.57
CA GLU A 33 -5.67 -5.23 16.19
C GLU A 33 -5.38 -6.45 15.28
N ALA A 34 -6.42 -7.03 14.69
CA ALA A 34 -6.31 -8.24 13.86
C ALA A 34 -5.45 -8.07 12.60
N GLY A 35 -5.19 -6.82 12.18
CA GLY A 35 -4.33 -6.49 11.05
C GLY A 35 -3.01 -5.82 11.44
N MET A 36 -2.81 -5.51 12.73
CA MET A 36 -1.58 -4.89 13.24
C MET A 36 -0.46 -5.92 13.38
N ASP A 37 -0.81 -7.13 13.81
CA ASP A 37 0.16 -8.23 13.85
C ASP A 37 0.40 -8.73 12.43
N SER A 38 1.62 -8.45 11.95
CA SER A 38 2.12 -9.13 10.76
C SER A 38 2.03 -10.64 11.00
N PRO A 39 1.62 -11.44 10.01
CA PRO A 39 1.55 -12.89 10.18
C PRO A 39 2.91 -13.38 10.70
N GLU A 40 2.87 -14.21 11.75
CA GLU A 40 4.02 -14.78 12.49
C GLU A 40 5.07 -15.45 11.56
N HIS A 41 4.72 -15.70 10.31
CA HIS A 41 5.52 -16.44 9.35
C HIS A 41 5.48 -15.76 7.97
N TRP A 42 6.11 -14.59 7.82
CA TRP A 42 6.49 -14.13 6.49
C TRP A 42 7.45 -15.18 5.89
N SER A 43 7.00 -15.89 4.85
CA SER A 43 7.89 -16.77 4.09
C SER A 43 8.80 -15.89 3.23
N GLY A 44 10.08 -15.82 3.60
CA GLY A 44 11.09 -15.19 2.76
C GLY A 44 11.11 -15.81 1.36
N VAL A 45 11.46 -15.00 0.36
CA VAL A 45 11.60 -15.49 -1.02
C VAL A 45 12.91 -16.27 -1.13
N ASP A 46 12.86 -17.49 -1.65
CA ASP A 46 14.00 -18.41 -1.79
C ASP A 46 14.50 -18.56 -3.23
N LYS A 47 14.04 -17.69 -4.15
CA LYS A 47 14.22 -17.85 -5.59
C LYS A 47 15.62 -17.51 -6.12
N TYR A 48 16.03 -16.24 -6.02
CA TYR A 48 17.29 -15.75 -6.59
C TYR A 48 17.89 -14.67 -5.69
N GLY A 49 19.23 -14.64 -5.59
CA GLY A 49 19.95 -13.72 -4.71
C GLY A 49 20.32 -14.34 -3.36
N MET A 50 20.18 -15.66 -3.22
CA MET A 50 20.49 -16.38 -1.98
C MET A 50 21.98 -16.71 -1.86
N THR A 51 22.74 -16.62 -2.96
CA THR A 51 24.18 -16.88 -2.98
C THR A 51 25.00 -15.63 -3.30
N PRO A 52 26.27 -15.53 -2.86
CA PRO A 52 27.13 -14.39 -3.18
C PRO A 52 27.29 -14.13 -4.68
N ARG A 53 27.30 -15.19 -5.49
CA ARG A 53 27.40 -15.09 -6.96
C ARG A 53 26.18 -14.40 -7.56
N GLU A 54 24.98 -14.79 -7.13
CA GLU A 54 23.71 -14.22 -7.62
C GLU A 54 23.48 -12.79 -7.14
N GLN A 55 24.05 -12.41 -6.00
CA GLN A 55 24.04 -11.02 -5.56
C GLN A 55 24.99 -10.13 -6.38
N ALA A 56 26.12 -10.69 -6.82
CA ALA A 56 27.08 -9.99 -7.66
C ALA A 56 26.61 -9.86 -9.13
N GLU A 57 25.86 -10.85 -9.61
CA GLU A 57 25.37 -10.91 -10.99
C GLU A 57 23.84 -10.86 -11.00
N PRO A 58 23.23 -9.71 -11.33
CA PRO A 58 21.77 -9.62 -11.41
C PRO A 58 21.22 -10.47 -12.56
N ARG A 59 19.98 -10.96 -12.40
CA ARG A 59 19.26 -11.64 -13.48
C ARG A 59 19.06 -10.72 -14.70
N PRO A 60 18.99 -11.29 -15.92
CA PRO A 60 18.62 -10.55 -17.12
C PRO A 60 17.31 -9.78 -16.92
N LEU A 61 17.24 -8.56 -17.46
CA LEU A 61 16.07 -7.69 -17.32
C LEU A 61 14.81 -8.33 -17.92
N ASP A 62 14.94 -9.00 -19.07
CA ASP A 62 13.83 -9.64 -19.77
C ASP A 62 13.16 -10.72 -18.93
N GLU A 63 13.95 -11.52 -18.20
CA GLU A 63 13.42 -12.55 -17.30
C GLU A 63 12.61 -11.93 -16.15
N ARG A 64 13.09 -10.81 -15.60
CA ARG A 64 12.39 -10.09 -14.52
C ARG A 64 11.09 -9.47 -15.02
N LEU A 65 11.09 -8.89 -16.22
CA LEU A 65 9.89 -8.31 -16.83
C LEU A 65 8.84 -9.37 -17.16
N ALA A 66 9.26 -10.57 -17.56
CA ALA A 66 8.35 -11.69 -17.84
C ALA A 66 7.62 -12.19 -16.57
N GLU A 67 8.18 -11.99 -15.38
CA GLU A 67 7.52 -12.31 -14.10
C GLU A 67 6.47 -11.25 -13.69
N GLU A 68 6.60 -10.01 -14.18
CA GLU A 68 5.69 -8.92 -13.85
C GLU A 68 4.36 -9.04 -14.61
N ARG A 69 3.27 -8.67 -13.93
CA ARG A 69 1.95 -8.53 -14.55
C ARG A 69 1.69 -7.04 -14.78
N PRO A 70 1.29 -6.62 -15.99
CA PRO A 70 0.91 -5.24 -16.24
C PRO A 70 -0.27 -4.84 -15.36
N ASP A 71 -0.18 -3.67 -14.73
CA ASP A 71 -1.32 -3.08 -14.03
C ASP A 71 -2.30 -2.51 -15.06
N ALA A 72 -3.53 -3.01 -15.08
CA ALA A 72 -4.57 -2.63 -16.03
C ALA A 72 -4.89 -1.13 -16.00
N ALA A 73 -4.86 -0.48 -14.82
CA ALA A 73 -5.11 0.95 -14.72
C ALA A 73 -3.99 1.77 -15.35
N THR A 74 -2.74 1.39 -15.07
CA THR A 74 -1.54 2.00 -15.63
C THR A 74 -1.44 1.75 -17.15
N GLU A 75 -1.77 0.55 -17.65
CA GLU A 75 -1.83 0.23 -19.08
C GLU A 75 -2.86 1.10 -19.83
N ALA A 76 -4.06 1.23 -19.27
CA ALA A 76 -5.10 2.08 -19.86
C ALA A 76 -4.65 3.55 -19.91
N ALA A 77 -4.03 4.05 -18.84
CA ALA A 77 -3.48 5.40 -18.80
C ALA A 77 -2.37 5.60 -19.84
N GLN A 78 -1.42 4.67 -19.95
CA GLN A 78 -0.33 4.71 -20.94
C GLN A 78 -0.86 4.68 -22.38
N ARG A 79 -1.86 3.85 -22.66
CA ARG A 79 -2.52 3.76 -23.98
C ARG A 79 -3.22 5.06 -24.35
N ASN A 80 -3.80 5.76 -23.38
CA ASN A 80 -4.45 7.06 -23.60
C ASN A 80 -3.44 8.22 -23.74
N LEU A 81 -2.24 8.07 -23.16
CA LEU A 81 -1.13 9.05 -23.27
C LEU A 81 -0.34 8.89 -24.57
N ARG A 82 -0.36 7.70 -25.17
CA ARG A 82 0.16 7.50 -26.53
C ARG A 82 -0.72 8.34 -27.46
N ALA A 83 -0.12 9.33 -28.12
CA ALA A 83 -0.81 10.20 -29.07
C ALA A 83 -1.68 9.33 -30.02
N PRO A 84 -2.86 9.82 -30.45
CA PRO A 84 -3.62 9.12 -31.49
C PRO A 84 -2.65 8.83 -32.64
N ASP A 85 -2.78 7.66 -33.28
CA ASP A 85 -2.04 7.31 -34.50
C ASP A 85 -2.10 8.51 -35.45
N VAL A 86 -1.05 9.35 -35.42
CA VAL A 86 -0.92 10.45 -36.36
C VAL A 86 -0.60 9.73 -37.65
N PRO A 87 -1.44 9.86 -38.70
CA PRO A 87 -1.13 9.24 -39.98
C PRO A 87 0.30 9.64 -40.35
N SER A 88 1.09 8.66 -40.76
CA SER A 88 2.46 8.95 -41.16
C SER A 88 2.41 9.92 -42.34
N ASP A 89 3.39 10.82 -42.47
CA ASP A 89 3.48 11.78 -43.59
C ASP A 89 3.46 11.09 -44.98
N GLU A 90 3.66 9.76 -44.99
CA GLU A 90 3.57 8.89 -46.17
C GLU A 90 2.12 8.51 -46.56
N ASP A 91 1.16 8.58 -45.64
CA ASP A 91 -0.25 8.23 -45.85
C ASP A 91 -1.11 9.41 -46.37
N ILE A 92 -0.54 10.62 -46.43
CA ILE A 92 -1.24 11.88 -46.82
C ILE A 92 -0.78 12.35 -48.23
N ARG A 93 -0.19 11.47 -49.04
CA ARG A 93 0.24 11.78 -50.42
C ARG A 93 -0.68 11.22 -51.50
#